data_AF-A0AAU8XX33-F1
#
_entry.id   AF-A0AAU8XX33-F1
#
_cell.length_a   1.000
_cell.length_b   1.000
_cell.length_c   1.000
_cell.angle_alpha   90.00
_cell.angle_beta   90.00
_cell.angle_gamma   90.00
#
_symmetry.space_group_name_H-M   'P 1'
#
loop_
_entity.id
_entity.type
_entity.pdbx_description
1 polymer ?
#
loop_
_entity_poly.entity_id
_entity_poly.type
_entity_poly.pdbx_seq_one_letter_code
_entity_poly.pdbx_strand_id
1 'polypeptide(L)'
;MGGINCYQPRPKRPGDITMTELRDSGLEYAKIVKNIFDFSAYFSLANANIEKVMLDEKNNKDNAKKDSSIALDQLTKAMNASQVAHLQLVKFIKDLPSMQHELDPVAEQYLSILSKKMSVTAKRLKSLINAYENSDIANHIEHGDLNMIIRNNSVTCITEQLATDLSDIMISLKQNSLYDREKSDNSYYLAV
;
A
#
# COMPACT_ATOMS: atom_id res chain seq x y z
N MET A 1 -1.44 -59.25 25.63
CA MET A 1 -0.50 -58.71 24.63
C MET A 1 -1.14 -57.47 24.02
N GLY A 2 -0.61 -56.29 24.31
CA GLY A 2 -1.14 -55.01 23.82
C GLY A 2 -0.59 -54.69 22.43
N GLY A 3 -1.48 -54.54 21.45
CA GLY A 3 -1.13 -53.99 20.15
C GLY A 3 -1.16 -52.47 20.21
N ILE A 4 0.02 -51.84 20.21
CA ILE A 4 0.15 -50.42 19.95
C ILE A 4 -0.23 -50.22 18.47
N ASN A 5 -1.39 -49.61 18.24
CA ASN A 5 -1.75 -49.11 16.92
C ASN A 5 -0.77 -47.97 16.59
N CYS A 6 0.30 -48.30 15.87
CA CYS A 6 1.16 -47.33 15.22
C CYS A 6 0.33 -46.65 14.14
N TYR A 7 -0.38 -45.59 14.51
CA TYR A 7 -0.93 -44.63 13.55
C TYR A 7 0.27 -43.99 12.85
N GLN A 8 0.70 -44.59 11.74
CA GLN A 8 1.61 -43.90 10.83
C GLN A 8 0.83 -42.70 10.28
N PRO A 9 1.30 -41.46 10.49
CA PRO A 9 0.66 -40.31 9.86
C PRO A 9 0.74 -40.54 8.35
N ARG A 10 -0.44 -40.63 7.71
CA ARG A 10 -0.51 -40.77 6.25
C ARG A 10 0.27 -39.61 5.62
N PRO A 11 1.14 -39.87 4.63
CA PRO A 11 1.78 -38.79 3.90
C PRO A 11 0.68 -37.89 3.30
N LYS A 12 0.74 -36.58 3.58
CA LYS A 12 -0.19 -35.57 3.05
C LYS A 12 -0.25 -35.73 1.53
N ARG A 13 -1.46 -35.81 0.97
CA ARG A 13 -1.62 -35.81 -0.49
C ARG A 13 -1.26 -34.41 -1.01
N PRO A 14 -0.65 -34.30 -2.20
CA PRO A 14 -0.53 -33.01 -2.87
C PRO A 14 -1.93 -32.40 -3.01
N GLY A 15 -2.16 -31.23 -2.43
CA GLY A 15 -3.46 -30.53 -2.47
C GLY A 15 -4.32 -30.61 -1.20
N ASP A 16 -3.91 -31.33 -0.15
CA ASP A 16 -4.59 -31.25 1.16
C ASP A 16 -4.14 -29.98 1.91
N ILE A 17 -4.78 -28.85 1.58
CA ILE A 17 -4.58 -27.58 2.28
C ILE A 17 -5.16 -27.69 3.69
N THR A 18 -4.36 -27.48 4.71
CA THR A 18 -4.90 -27.37 6.07
C THR A 18 -5.58 -26.02 6.24
N MET A 19 -6.71 -25.98 6.96
CA MET A 19 -7.41 -24.73 7.30
C MET A 19 -6.49 -23.66 7.94
N THR A 20 -5.38 -24.11 8.54
CA THR A 20 -4.34 -23.27 9.12
C THR A 20 -3.50 -22.55 8.06
N GLU A 21 -3.07 -23.23 6.99
CA GLU A 21 -2.27 -22.64 5.89
C GLU A 21 -3.06 -21.59 5.09
N LEU A 22 -4.37 -21.83 4.87
CA LEU A 22 -5.32 -20.87 4.29
C LEU A 22 -5.54 -19.64 5.21
N ARG A 23 -5.55 -19.85 6.52
CA ARG A 23 -5.70 -18.78 7.51
C ARG A 23 -4.43 -17.92 7.62
N ASP A 24 -3.26 -18.55 7.56
CA ASP A 24 -1.96 -17.87 7.67
C ASP A 24 -1.66 -17.02 6.43
N SER A 25 -1.93 -17.54 5.22
CA SER A 25 -1.83 -16.78 3.98
C SER A 25 -2.82 -15.60 3.91
N GLY A 26 -4.06 -15.80 4.38
CA GLY A 26 -5.04 -14.72 4.53
C GLY A 26 -4.62 -13.64 5.53
N LEU A 27 -3.98 -14.03 6.64
CA LEU A 27 -3.42 -13.11 7.64
C LEU A 27 -2.26 -12.29 7.08
N GLU A 28 -1.36 -12.90 6.30
CA GLU A 28 -0.24 -12.19 5.67
C GLU A 28 -0.74 -11.18 4.63
N TYR A 29 -1.71 -11.56 3.78
CA TYR A 29 -2.31 -10.62 2.84
C TYR A 29 -3.05 -9.47 3.55
N ALA A 30 -3.77 -9.75 4.64
CA ALA A 30 -4.43 -8.70 5.42
C ALA A 30 -3.45 -7.68 6.02
N LYS A 31 -2.25 -8.12 6.46
CA LYS A 31 -1.19 -7.20 6.93
C LYS A 31 -0.69 -6.29 5.80
N ILE A 32 -0.52 -6.83 4.60
CA ILE A 32 -0.15 -6.06 3.41
C ILE A 32 -1.20 -4.99 3.13
N VAL A 33 -2.48 -5.39 3.08
CA VAL A 33 -3.60 -4.49 2.81
C VAL A 33 -3.68 -3.39 3.88
N LYS A 34 -3.51 -3.73 5.17
CA LYS A 34 -3.42 -2.74 6.25
C LYS A 34 -2.34 -1.69 5.98
N ASN A 35 -1.14 -2.10 5.56
CA ASN A 35 -0.07 -1.16 5.26
C ASN A 35 -0.38 -0.23 4.07
N ILE A 36 -1.17 -0.71 3.10
CA ILE A 36 -1.68 0.15 2.00
C ILE A 36 -2.68 1.19 2.53
N PHE A 37 -3.57 0.80 3.44
CA PHE A 37 -4.46 1.74 4.12
C PHE A 37 -3.72 2.74 5.00
N ASP A 38 -2.70 2.30 5.74
CA ASP A 38 -1.86 3.18 6.54
C ASP A 38 -1.13 4.19 5.65
N PHE A 39 -0.60 3.76 4.49
CA PHE A 39 -0.07 4.67 3.46
C PHE A 39 -1.11 5.71 3.04
N SER A 40 -2.33 5.29 2.68
CA SER A 40 -3.40 6.19 2.28
C SER A 40 -3.74 7.22 3.36
N ALA A 41 -3.81 6.80 4.63
CA ALA A 41 -4.15 7.68 5.74
C ALA A 41 -3.06 8.74 5.97
N TYR A 42 -1.79 8.32 6.02
CA TYR A 42 -0.67 9.24 6.22
C TYR A 42 -0.49 10.21 5.08
N PHE A 43 -0.68 9.77 3.82
CA PHE A 43 -0.61 10.67 2.67
C PHE A 43 -1.72 11.73 2.70
N SER A 44 -2.96 11.36 3.03
CA SER A 44 -4.05 12.32 3.19
C SER A 44 -3.80 13.32 4.32
N LEU A 45 -3.27 12.86 5.45
CA LEU A 45 -2.89 13.74 6.57
C LEU A 45 -1.75 14.70 6.19
N ALA A 46 -0.76 14.24 5.43
CA ALA A 46 0.30 15.10 4.92
C ALA A 46 -0.26 16.21 4.03
N ASN A 47 -1.13 15.87 3.07
CA ASN A 47 -1.75 16.83 2.17
C ASN A 47 -2.58 17.88 2.92
N ALA A 48 -3.39 17.45 3.89
CA ALA A 48 -4.16 18.37 4.73
C ALA A 48 -3.27 19.34 5.52
N ASN A 49 -2.14 18.87 6.07
CA ASN A 49 -1.20 19.74 6.75
C ASN A 49 -0.50 20.72 5.80
N ILE A 50 -0.11 20.27 4.59
CA ILE A 50 0.48 21.16 3.58
C ILE A 50 -0.48 22.27 3.18
N GLU A 51 -1.77 21.95 2.98
CA GLU A 51 -2.81 22.95 2.71
C GLU A 51 -2.93 23.96 3.85
N LYS A 52 -2.90 23.48 5.10
CA LYS A 52 -2.92 24.34 6.27
C LYS A 52 -1.69 25.27 6.34
N VAL A 53 -0.49 24.75 6.06
CA VAL A 53 0.74 25.56 5.99
C VAL A 53 0.61 26.67 4.95
N MET A 54 0.06 26.37 3.76
CA MET A 54 -0.15 27.37 2.71
C MET A 54 -1.17 28.45 3.10
N LEU A 55 -2.12 28.16 3.98
CA LEU A 55 -3.09 29.14 4.50
C LEU A 55 -2.48 29.99 5.64
N ASP A 56 -1.70 29.36 6.50
CA ASP A 56 -1.13 29.98 7.69
C ASP A 56 0.16 30.77 7.40
N GLU A 57 0.85 30.56 6.26
CA GLU A 57 2.12 31.24 5.92
C GLU A 57 2.05 32.77 6.03
N LYS A 58 0.88 33.37 5.75
CA LYS A 58 0.68 34.83 5.79
C LYS A 58 0.20 35.37 7.14
N ASN A 59 -0.39 34.50 7.97
CA ASN A 59 -1.11 34.91 9.18
C ASN A 59 -0.42 34.43 10.46
N ASN A 60 0.25 33.28 10.44
CA ASN A 60 0.87 32.65 11.59
C ASN A 60 2.04 31.74 11.17
N LYS A 61 3.22 32.35 11.00
CA LYS A 61 4.44 31.67 10.52
C LYS A 61 4.95 30.57 11.45
N ASP A 62 4.83 30.77 12.77
CA ASP A 62 5.30 29.77 13.75
C ASP A 62 4.46 28.50 13.69
N ASN A 63 3.13 28.63 13.54
CA ASN A 63 2.26 27.49 13.29
C ASN A 63 2.56 26.83 11.94
N ALA A 64 2.77 27.62 10.88
CA ALA A 64 3.11 27.10 9.56
C ALA A 64 4.40 26.25 9.59
N LYS A 65 5.45 26.68 10.31
CA LYS A 65 6.69 25.88 10.48
C LYS A 65 6.46 24.59 11.25
N LYS A 66 5.61 24.63 12.28
CA LYS A 66 5.26 23.43 13.05
C LYS A 66 4.49 22.43 12.18
N ASP A 67 3.49 22.91 11.45
CA ASP A 67 2.65 22.09 10.60
C ASP A 67 3.42 21.54 9.38
N SER A 68 4.43 22.26 8.88
CA SER A 68 5.31 21.75 7.82
C SER A 68 6.18 20.57 8.29
N SER A 69 6.67 20.64 9.54
CA SER A 69 7.38 19.52 10.16
C SER A 69 6.48 18.30 10.34
N ILE A 70 5.23 18.52 10.77
CA ILE A 70 4.21 17.47 10.86
C ILE A 70 3.93 16.87 9.48
N ALA A 71 3.76 17.68 8.45
CA ALA A 71 3.54 17.19 7.09
C ALA A 71 4.68 16.30 6.59
N LEU A 72 5.94 16.69 6.81
CA LEU A 72 7.12 15.91 6.44
C LEU A 72 7.18 14.56 7.18
N ASP A 73 6.88 14.56 8.48
CA ASP A 73 6.78 13.32 9.26
C ASP A 73 5.69 12.38 8.70
N GLN A 74 4.53 12.92 8.33
CA GLN A 74 3.45 12.14 7.73
C GLN A 74 3.82 11.60 6.34
N LEU A 75 4.50 12.38 5.50
CA LEU A 75 5.02 11.88 4.21
C LEU A 75 6.03 10.76 4.42
N THR A 76 6.90 10.87 5.42
CA THR A 76 7.88 9.84 5.77
C THR A 76 7.18 8.55 6.23
N LYS A 77 6.15 8.67 7.07
CA LYS A 77 5.31 7.52 7.49
C LYS A 77 4.60 6.88 6.30
N ALA A 78 4.05 7.68 5.39
CA ALA A 78 3.41 7.22 4.16
C ALA A 78 4.39 6.43 3.28
N MET A 79 5.62 6.94 3.09
CA MET A 79 6.69 6.26 2.36
C MET A 79 7.04 4.92 2.99
N ASN A 80 7.24 4.89 4.31
CA ASN A 80 7.56 3.66 5.04
C ASN A 80 6.46 2.61 4.91
N ALA A 81 5.19 3.00 5.08
CA ALA A 81 4.06 2.11 4.90
C ALA A 81 3.99 1.53 3.48
N SER A 82 4.17 2.36 2.46
CA SER A 82 4.21 1.94 1.05
C SER A 82 5.37 0.97 0.78
N GLN A 83 6.55 1.23 1.33
CA GLN A 83 7.73 0.39 1.14
C GLN A 83 7.59 -0.97 1.86
N VAL A 84 7.06 -0.97 3.09
CA VAL A 84 6.80 -2.21 3.83
C VAL A 84 5.78 -3.08 3.09
N ALA A 85 4.68 -2.49 2.59
CA ALA A 85 3.70 -3.22 1.79
C ALA A 85 4.33 -3.84 0.54
N HIS A 86 5.18 -3.10 -0.19
CA HIS A 86 5.91 -3.63 -1.33
C HIS A 86 6.81 -4.82 -0.96
N LEU A 87 7.63 -4.69 0.09
CA LEU A 87 8.54 -5.76 0.51
C LEU A 87 7.79 -7.01 0.96
N GLN A 88 6.68 -6.82 1.68
CA GLN A 88 5.81 -7.93 2.08
C GLN A 88 5.13 -8.59 0.87
N LEU A 89 4.69 -7.83 -0.13
CA LEU A 89 4.17 -8.40 -1.39
C LEU A 89 5.22 -9.22 -2.12
N VAL A 90 6.46 -8.73 -2.24
CA VAL A 90 7.56 -9.46 -2.88
C VAL A 90 7.83 -10.77 -2.13
N LYS A 91 7.88 -10.71 -0.79
CA LYS A 91 8.07 -11.90 0.04
C LYS A 91 6.90 -12.88 -0.13
N PHE A 92 5.67 -12.39 -0.05
CA PHE A 92 4.47 -13.19 -0.22
C PHE A 92 4.50 -13.93 -1.56
N ILE A 93 4.71 -13.23 -2.68
CA ILE A 93 4.82 -13.83 -4.02
C ILE A 93 5.90 -14.92 -4.08
N LYS A 94 7.06 -14.69 -3.46
CA LYS A 94 8.17 -15.66 -3.46
C LYS A 94 7.86 -16.91 -2.63
N ASP A 95 7.13 -16.75 -1.53
CA ASP A 95 6.83 -17.84 -0.60
C ASP A 95 5.63 -18.69 -1.10
N LEU A 96 4.81 -18.19 -2.03
CA LEU A 96 3.63 -18.88 -2.55
C LEU A 96 3.88 -20.28 -3.15
N PRO A 97 4.91 -20.54 -3.99
CA PRO A 97 5.20 -21.88 -4.48
C PRO A 97 5.53 -22.88 -3.37
N SER A 98 6.09 -22.41 -2.25
CA SER A 98 6.39 -23.26 -1.09
C SER A 98 5.16 -23.60 -0.25
N MET A 99 4.05 -22.89 -0.44
CA MET A 99 2.76 -23.14 0.22
C MET A 99 1.94 -24.26 -0.47
N GLN A 100 2.51 -24.98 -1.46
CA GLN A 100 1.82 -26.03 -2.24
C GLN A 100 0.49 -25.57 -2.88
N HIS A 101 0.36 -24.26 -3.14
CA HIS A 101 -0.76 -23.67 -3.84
C HIS A 101 -0.27 -23.20 -5.20
N GLU A 102 -0.74 -23.83 -6.27
CA GLU A 102 -0.73 -23.18 -7.58
C GLU A 102 -1.72 -22.02 -7.47
N LEU A 103 -1.22 -20.78 -7.47
CA LEU A 103 -2.12 -19.66 -7.70
C LEU A 103 -2.68 -19.79 -9.10
N ASP A 104 -3.96 -19.43 -9.23
CA ASP A 104 -4.47 -19.00 -10.51
C ASP A 104 -3.49 -17.97 -11.11
N PRO A 105 -2.97 -18.18 -12.34
CA PRO A 105 -2.09 -17.25 -13.02
C PRO A 105 -2.58 -15.80 -12.98
N VAL A 106 -3.89 -15.59 -12.93
CA VAL A 106 -4.52 -14.26 -12.78
C VAL A 106 -4.18 -13.61 -11.43
N ALA A 107 -4.20 -14.37 -10.33
CA ALA A 107 -3.91 -13.87 -9.00
C ALA A 107 -2.40 -13.57 -8.82
N GLU A 108 -1.52 -14.41 -9.37
CA GLU A 108 -0.08 -14.14 -9.36
C GLU A 108 0.25 -12.87 -10.16
N GLN A 109 -0.36 -12.72 -11.35
CA GLN A 109 -0.22 -11.52 -12.17
C GLN A 109 -0.70 -10.26 -11.43
N TYR A 110 -1.86 -10.33 -10.76
CA TYR A 110 -2.38 -9.24 -9.94
C TYR A 110 -1.40 -8.82 -8.84
N LEU A 111 -0.92 -9.76 -8.03
CA LEU A 111 0.01 -9.48 -6.92
C LEU A 111 1.32 -8.87 -7.43
N SER A 112 1.82 -9.35 -8.58
CA SER A 112 3.01 -8.81 -9.24
C SER A 112 2.80 -7.37 -9.72
N ILE A 113 1.65 -7.06 -10.33
CA ILE A 113 1.30 -5.71 -10.76
C ILE A 113 1.17 -4.78 -9.54
N LEU A 114 0.47 -5.21 -8.49
CA LEU A 114 0.31 -4.43 -7.26
C LEU A 114 1.67 -4.13 -6.62
N SER A 115 2.56 -5.11 -6.54
CA SER A 115 3.92 -4.94 -6.02
C SER A 115 4.71 -3.90 -6.82
N LYS A 116 4.63 -3.93 -8.16
CA LYS A 116 5.26 -2.93 -9.03
C LYS A 116 4.71 -1.53 -8.80
N LYS A 117 3.37 -1.38 -8.68
CA LYS A 117 2.73 -0.10 -8.38
C LYS A 117 3.24 0.47 -7.05
N MET A 118 3.23 -0.33 -5.98
CA MET A 118 3.74 0.09 -4.67
C MET A 118 5.21 0.53 -4.71
N SER A 119 6.05 -0.13 -5.51
CA SER A 119 7.45 0.26 -5.70
C SER A 119 7.60 1.62 -6.38
N VAL A 120 6.81 1.87 -7.42
CA VAL A 120 6.79 3.17 -8.13
C VAL A 120 6.29 4.27 -7.21
N THR A 121 5.19 4.04 -6.48
CA THR A 121 4.63 4.98 -5.51
C THR A 121 5.64 5.34 -4.41
N ALA A 122 6.36 4.35 -3.86
CA ALA A 122 7.40 4.60 -2.86
C ALA A 122 8.54 5.49 -3.40
N LYS A 123 8.96 5.28 -4.65
CA LYS A 123 9.97 6.14 -5.30
C LYS A 123 9.47 7.57 -5.48
N ARG A 124 8.22 7.75 -5.91
CA ARG A 124 7.59 9.08 -6.04
C ARG A 124 7.45 9.79 -4.69
N LEU A 125 7.04 9.08 -3.64
CA LEU A 125 7.00 9.62 -2.27
C LEU A 125 8.37 10.11 -1.83
N LYS A 126 9.43 9.34 -2.09
CA LYS A 126 10.79 9.77 -1.82
C LYS A 126 11.17 11.03 -2.59
N SER A 127 10.80 11.13 -3.88
CA SER A 127 11.00 12.36 -4.66
C SER A 127 10.23 13.55 -4.07
N LEU A 128 9.02 13.34 -3.58
CA LEU A 128 8.22 14.38 -2.93
C LEU A 128 8.86 14.86 -1.61
N ILE A 129 9.29 13.93 -0.76
CA ILE A 129 10.01 14.24 0.49
C ILE A 129 11.27 15.05 0.18
N ASN A 130 12.09 14.58 -0.76
CA ASN A 130 13.29 15.29 -1.17
C ASN A 130 12.97 16.69 -1.73
N ALA A 131 11.86 16.86 -2.45
CA ALA A 131 11.45 18.17 -2.93
C ALA A 131 11.14 19.10 -1.76
N TYR A 132 10.41 18.62 -0.74
CA TYR A 132 10.13 19.38 0.46
C TYR A 132 11.41 19.69 1.29
N GLU A 133 12.30 18.73 1.49
CA GLU A 133 13.54 18.93 2.26
C GLU A 133 14.53 19.88 1.57
N ASN A 134 14.71 19.76 0.25
CA ASN A 134 15.69 20.57 -0.48
C ASN A 134 15.18 21.96 -0.84
N SER A 135 13.86 22.21 -0.82
CA SER A 135 13.30 23.51 -1.20
C SER A 135 13.42 24.57 -0.12
N ASP A 136 14.03 24.31 1.04
CA ASP A 136 14.12 25.28 2.13
C ASP A 136 12.76 25.88 2.52
N ILE A 137 11.79 25.00 2.82
CA ILE A 137 10.41 25.36 3.18
C ILE A 137 10.38 26.44 4.27
N ALA A 138 11.29 26.37 5.24
CA ALA A 138 11.35 27.32 6.34
C ALA A 138 11.60 28.74 5.82
N ASN A 139 12.50 28.90 4.85
CA ASN A 139 12.72 30.19 4.22
C ASN A 139 11.51 30.64 3.40
N HIS A 140 10.82 29.76 2.69
CA HIS A 140 9.63 30.16 1.93
C HIS A 140 8.42 30.51 2.79
N ILE A 141 8.26 29.85 3.94
CA ILE A 141 7.28 30.27 4.95
C ILE A 141 7.62 31.66 5.47
N GLU A 142 8.90 31.97 5.68
CA GLU A 142 9.33 33.30 6.12
C GLU A 142 9.06 34.40 5.09
N HIS A 143 9.22 34.10 3.80
CA HIS A 143 8.94 35.04 2.73
C HIS A 143 7.45 35.08 2.33
N GLY A 144 6.64 34.12 2.81
CA GLY A 144 5.21 34.03 2.50
C GLY A 144 4.94 33.67 1.03
N ASP A 145 5.86 32.94 0.40
CA ASP A 145 5.83 32.55 -1.01
C ASP A 145 5.76 31.03 -1.22
N LEU A 146 5.65 30.24 -0.15
CA LEU A 146 5.60 28.78 -0.21
C LEU A 146 4.44 28.30 -1.10
N ASN A 147 3.27 28.93 -1.02
CA ASN A 147 2.13 28.57 -1.87
C ASN A 147 2.43 28.76 -3.37
N MET A 148 3.16 29.81 -3.75
CA MET A 148 3.57 29.98 -5.16
C MET A 148 4.54 28.89 -5.60
N ILE A 149 5.45 28.48 -4.72
CA ILE A 149 6.45 27.47 -5.02
C ILE A 149 5.82 26.10 -5.14
N ILE A 150 4.90 25.74 -4.24
CA ILE A 150 4.21 24.46 -4.33
C ILE A 150 3.41 24.39 -5.64
N ARG A 151 2.62 25.43 -5.95
CA ARG A 151 1.73 25.46 -7.13
C ARG A 151 2.45 25.49 -8.47
N ASN A 152 3.62 26.12 -8.55
CA ASN A 152 4.34 26.33 -9.81
C ASN A 152 5.52 25.37 -10.01
N ASN A 153 5.68 24.37 -9.15
CA ASN A 153 6.83 23.45 -9.19
C ASN A 153 6.38 21.98 -9.32
N SER A 154 7.36 21.09 -9.47
CA SER A 154 7.18 19.64 -9.55
C SER A 154 6.43 19.05 -8.37
N VAL A 155 6.33 19.75 -7.24
CA VAL A 155 5.63 19.31 -6.03
C VAL A 155 4.16 19.01 -6.31
N THR A 156 3.39 19.96 -6.86
CA THR A 156 1.97 19.74 -7.21
C THR A 156 1.81 18.57 -8.19
N CYS A 157 2.64 18.51 -9.22
CA CYS A 157 2.59 17.42 -10.20
C CYS A 157 2.87 16.05 -9.58
N ILE A 158 3.86 15.94 -8.69
CA ILE A 158 4.18 14.68 -7.99
C ILE A 158 3.03 14.30 -7.05
N THR A 159 2.45 15.24 -6.32
CA THR A 159 1.31 15.01 -5.41
C THR A 159 0.08 14.52 -6.16
N GLU A 160 -0.26 15.12 -7.30
CA GLU A 160 -1.38 14.67 -8.17
C GLU A 160 -1.17 13.25 -8.70
N GLN A 161 0.06 12.95 -9.14
CA GLN A 161 0.43 11.61 -9.61
C GLN A 161 0.31 10.58 -8.48
N LEU A 162 0.77 10.92 -7.26
CA LEU A 162 0.63 10.05 -6.09
C LEU A 162 -0.83 9.80 -5.70
N ALA A 163 -1.69 10.82 -5.79
CA ALA A 163 -3.12 10.67 -5.52
C ALA A 163 -3.80 9.74 -6.55
N THR A 164 -3.38 9.82 -7.81
CA THR A 164 -3.85 8.95 -8.88
C THR A 164 -3.36 7.52 -8.67
N ASP A 165 -2.06 7.33 -8.41
CA ASP A 165 -1.46 6.01 -8.13
C ASP A 165 -2.16 5.32 -6.95
N LEU A 166 -2.41 6.08 -5.86
CA LEU A 166 -3.14 5.58 -4.69
C LEU A 166 -4.58 5.18 -5.05
N SER A 167 -5.30 6.01 -5.80
CA SER A 167 -6.68 5.70 -6.23
C SER A 167 -6.73 4.41 -7.05
N ASP A 168 -5.79 4.24 -7.99
CA ASP A 168 -5.66 3.03 -8.79
C ASP A 168 -5.38 1.78 -7.94
N ILE A 169 -4.52 1.90 -6.93
CA ILE A 169 -4.24 0.83 -5.98
C ILE A 169 -5.50 0.46 -5.21
N MET A 170 -6.24 1.44 -4.71
CA MET A 170 -7.47 1.22 -3.95
C MET A 170 -8.59 0.59 -4.79
N ILE A 171 -8.75 1.02 -6.05
CA ILE A 171 -9.68 0.40 -6.99
C ILE A 171 -9.28 -1.05 -7.25
N SER A 172 -7.98 -1.29 -7.49
CA SER A 172 -7.46 -2.65 -7.73
C SER A 172 -7.73 -3.56 -6.52
N LEU A 173 -7.50 -3.08 -5.30
CA LEU A 173 -7.81 -3.81 -4.08
C LEU A 173 -9.29 -4.13 -3.97
N LYS A 174 -10.19 -3.17 -4.24
CA LYS A 174 -11.64 -3.37 -4.18
C LYS A 174 -12.08 -4.43 -5.19
N GLN A 175 -11.62 -4.33 -6.44
CA GLN A 175 -11.97 -5.25 -7.52
C GLN A 175 -11.49 -6.69 -7.24
N ASN A 176 -10.38 -6.85 -6.51
CA ASN A 176 -9.81 -8.15 -6.18
C ASN A 176 -10.11 -8.62 -4.74
N SER A 177 -10.81 -7.80 -3.93
CA SER A 177 -11.31 -8.18 -2.59
C SER A 177 -12.57 -9.04 -2.65
N LEU A 178 -13.30 -8.93 -3.75
CA LEU A 178 -14.45 -9.78 -4.06
C LEU A 178 -13.94 -10.98 -4.83
N TYR A 179 -13.63 -12.06 -4.11
CA TYR A 179 -13.87 -13.40 -4.63
C TYR A 179 -15.40 -13.51 -4.82
N ASP A 180 -15.93 -12.93 -5.90
CA ASP A 180 -17.34 -13.06 -6.28
C ASP A 180 -17.60 -14.55 -6.51
N ARG A 181 -18.14 -15.23 -5.49
CA ARG A 181 -18.79 -16.54 -5.65
C ARG A 181 -19.85 -16.51 -6.77
N GLU A 182 -20.38 -15.33 -7.10
CA GLU A 182 -21.35 -15.16 -8.20
C GLU A 182 -20.74 -15.29 -9.61
N LYS A 183 -19.43 -15.14 -9.78
CA LYS A 183 -18.79 -15.45 -11.07
C LYS A 183 -18.47 -16.94 -11.26
N SER A 184 -18.39 -17.73 -10.19
CA SER A 184 -18.24 -19.19 -10.30
C SER A 184 -19.58 -19.92 -10.49
N ASP A 185 -20.69 -19.35 -10.00
CA ASP A 185 -22.01 -19.99 -10.13
C ASP A 185 -22.71 -19.73 -11.47
N ASN A 186 -22.36 -18.64 -12.19
CA ASN A 186 -22.95 -18.34 -13.50
C ASN A 186 -22.32 -19.11 -14.69
N SER A 187 -21.26 -19.90 -14.47
CA SER A 187 -20.70 -20.80 -15.49
C SER A 187 -21.31 -22.21 -15.49
N TYR A 188 -22.26 -22.52 -14.60
CA TYR A 188 -22.91 -23.84 -14.53
C TYR A 188 -24.40 -23.86 -14.95
N TYR A 189 -24.93 -22.78 -15.51
CA TYR A 189 -26.33 -22.71 -15.98
C TYR A 189 -26.53 -22.50 -17.49
N LEU A 190 -25.56 -22.93 -18.32
CA LEU A 190 -25.76 -23.05 -19.78
C LEU A 190 -25.37 -24.42 -20.33
N ALA A 191 -25.63 -25.47 -19.56
CA ALA A 191 -25.61 -26.84 -20.08
C ALA A 191 -26.61 -27.76 -19.35
N VAL A 192 -27.90 -27.43 -19.41
CA VAL A 192 -29.02 -28.39 -19.61
C VAL A 192 -30.17 -27.64 -20.29
#